data_AF-A0A6M3IMD5-F1
#
_entry.id   AF-A0A6M3IMD5-F1
#
_cell.length_a   1.000
_cell.length_b   1.000
_cell.length_c   1.000
_cell.angle_alpha   90.00
_cell.angle_beta   90.00
_cell.angle_gamma   90.00
#
_symmetry.space_group_name_H-M   'P 1'
#
loop_
_entity.id
_entity.type
_entity.pdbx_description
1 polymer ?
#
loop_
_entity_poly.entity_id
_entity_poly.type
_entity_poly.pdbx_seq_one_letter_code
_entity_poly.pdbx_strand_id
1 'polypeptide(L)'
;MAFNPEPSAAHWQTLLSLALTGKTERCATEPTTLDDGTIYDTVMRSLSPLQLSAGSILDPRIVPPYLEVELDNADDVIRTTSDTYEFGGKAATLQLGQENAAASFETVFSGTVRFPGSISYWDDRVLRIELEDARTKDAKVLPINRFDPATYANMETKSYYLSVPLLYGDWRTTAGGGEVVPAYQIDSTEGTGGRFKVCDHAIPAIEAVYLNGVSKAFTAATGDLDIGEFVLDVAYAPATDTCTVNCQGATNDGLRTGTRLDTLPAIYNDILQTHLSVSAVNIDATAIATWEAALNTTDYGRRWIGTEVNSDDLLRDLLVEGWADPVVSGGKYTPVYRQVLTTGAEPNFAGSEIRSRPDGQKAFSIRKDPDRTYANEVVGDYRYDPIAGSYLVTYAKQRVDAILAIGTTKRRRLQFNWLYLAGGAERRVNREVFVFSNELEILDVTFDPNGMLLEPTDQFRLLYSKYEISSGLGTPFQVRSISKDFSSMTARVSAWNMNNTAPGQWTSASANAWSAATAWEKQTQGFWCDASGRASPGDPTSSRSVFW
;
A
#
# COMPACT_ATOMS: atom_id res chain seq x y z
N MET A 1 0.48 21.17 4.83
CA MET A 1 1.15 22.45 5.18
C MET A 1 0.88 23.44 4.05
N ALA A 2 0.59 24.71 4.35
CA ALA A 2 0.28 25.71 3.33
C ALA A 2 1.58 26.34 2.81
N PHE A 3 1.96 26.02 1.57
CA PHE A 3 3.11 26.63 0.90
C PHE A 3 2.68 27.96 0.24
N ASN A 4 3.52 28.98 0.33
CA ASN A 4 3.25 30.33 -0.18
C ASN A 4 3.64 30.40 -1.68
N PRO A 5 2.71 30.59 -2.62
CA PRO A 5 2.96 30.44 -4.06
C PRO A 5 3.37 31.76 -4.73
N GLU A 6 4.36 32.47 -4.18
CA GLU A 6 4.93 33.62 -4.87
C GLU A 6 6.00 33.15 -5.86
N PRO A 7 5.84 33.43 -7.18
CA PRO A 7 6.79 33.02 -8.21
C PRO A 7 7.96 34.01 -8.23
N SER A 8 8.77 34.02 -7.17
CA SER A 8 10.15 34.45 -7.36
C SER A 8 10.88 33.32 -8.10
N ALA A 9 11.88 33.63 -8.90
CA ALA A 9 12.78 32.64 -9.49
C ALA A 9 13.62 32.01 -8.37
N ALA A 10 12.97 31.23 -7.50
CA ALA A 10 13.59 30.60 -6.36
C ALA A 10 14.67 29.66 -6.88
N HIS A 11 15.88 29.83 -6.36
CA HIS A 11 17.01 28.98 -6.71
C HIS A 11 16.80 27.63 -6.04
N TRP A 12 16.26 26.67 -6.78
CA TRP A 12 16.11 25.30 -6.31
C TRP A 12 17.47 24.61 -6.24
N GLN A 13 17.69 23.87 -5.18
CA GLN A 13 18.92 23.12 -4.95
C GLN A 13 18.60 21.66 -4.61
N THR A 14 19.49 20.77 -5.04
CA THR A 14 19.45 19.35 -4.69
C THR A 14 20.66 19.02 -3.83
N LEU A 15 20.40 18.43 -2.66
CA LEU A 15 21.41 18.07 -1.67
C LEU A 15 21.41 16.56 -1.45
N LEU A 16 22.59 15.95 -1.43
CA LEU A 16 22.78 14.53 -1.13
C LEU A 16 23.68 14.40 0.10
N SER A 17 23.25 13.60 1.07
CA SER A 17 24.07 13.21 2.22
C SER A 17 24.31 11.70 2.21
N LEU A 18 25.56 11.28 2.31
CA LEU A 18 25.97 9.87 2.47
C LEU A 18 26.56 9.67 3.87
N ALA A 19 25.94 8.83 4.68
CA ALA A 19 26.35 8.56 6.06
C ALA A 19 27.41 7.46 6.11
N LEU A 20 28.67 7.83 5.90
CA LEU A 20 29.82 6.94 5.98
C LEU A 20 30.20 6.65 7.44
N THR A 21 31.01 5.62 7.67
CA THR A 21 31.48 5.29 9.03
C THR A 21 32.39 6.41 9.55
N GLY A 22 31.88 7.25 10.46
CA GLY A 22 32.64 8.35 11.08
C GLY A 22 32.75 9.64 10.26
N LYS A 23 32.07 9.73 9.10
CA LYS A 23 32.00 10.94 8.25
C LYS A 23 30.64 11.02 7.56
N THR A 24 30.12 12.22 7.32
CA THR A 24 29.02 12.42 6.37
C THR A 24 29.57 13.12 5.15
N GLU A 25 29.49 12.47 4.00
CA GLU A 25 29.84 13.08 2.72
C GLU A 25 28.64 13.87 2.22
N ARG A 26 28.83 15.15 1.91
CA ARG A 26 27.74 16.09 1.59
C ARG A 26 27.96 16.66 0.20
N CYS A 27 27.08 16.31 -0.71
CA CYS A 27 27.19 16.65 -2.12
C CYS A 27 26.04 17.57 -2.54
N ALA A 28 26.31 18.53 -3.41
CA ALA A 28 25.31 19.42 -3.99
C ALA A 28 25.61 19.66 -5.47
N THR A 29 24.60 20.07 -6.25
CA THR A 29 24.82 20.44 -7.66
C THR A 29 25.79 21.61 -7.81
N GLU A 30 25.76 22.53 -6.85
CA GLU A 30 26.73 23.62 -6.71
C GLU A 30 27.16 23.70 -5.24
N PRO A 31 28.45 23.97 -4.94
CA PRO A 31 28.89 24.10 -3.55
C PRO A 31 28.08 25.16 -2.81
N THR A 32 27.52 24.77 -1.67
CA THR A 32 26.61 25.62 -0.91
C THR A 32 26.85 25.47 0.58
N THR A 33 26.45 26.49 1.34
CA THR A 33 26.46 26.47 2.80
C THR A 33 25.11 26.94 3.28
N LEU A 34 24.46 26.11 4.07
CA LEU A 34 23.16 26.42 4.65
C LEU A 34 23.31 27.43 5.80
N ASP A 35 22.19 28.07 6.15
CA ASP A 35 22.10 29.05 7.23
C ASP A 35 22.49 28.50 8.62
N ASP A 36 22.33 27.20 8.83
CA ASP A 36 22.78 26.48 10.03
C ASP A 36 24.30 26.19 10.05
N GLY A 37 25.03 26.58 9.00
CA GLY A 37 26.47 26.35 8.83
C GLY A 37 26.82 24.99 8.24
N THR A 38 25.84 24.17 7.83
CA THR A 38 26.09 22.90 7.14
C THR A 38 26.67 23.15 5.75
N ILE A 39 27.85 22.60 5.49
CA ILE A 39 28.59 22.78 4.23
C ILE A 39 28.37 21.56 3.32
N TYR A 40 28.05 21.83 2.06
CA TYR A 40 28.01 20.89 0.94
C TYR A 40 29.09 21.31 -0.07
N ASP A 41 30.25 20.68 0.00
CA ASP A 41 31.45 21.04 -0.76
C ASP A 41 31.70 20.14 -1.98
N THR A 42 31.30 18.87 -1.90
CA THR A 42 31.41 17.93 -3.01
C THR A 42 30.40 18.25 -4.12
N VAL A 43 30.88 18.35 -5.35
CA VAL A 43 30.04 18.66 -6.51
C VAL A 43 29.40 17.37 -7.05
N MET A 44 28.07 17.37 -7.12
CA MET A 44 27.27 16.37 -7.82
C MET A 44 27.13 16.80 -9.28
N ARG A 45 27.81 16.10 -10.19
CA ARG A 45 27.82 16.41 -11.62
C ARG A 45 26.49 16.10 -12.29
N SER A 46 25.93 14.96 -11.95
CA SER A 46 24.66 14.53 -12.50
C SER A 46 23.90 13.65 -11.53
N LEU A 47 22.59 13.63 -11.72
CA LEU A 47 21.65 12.85 -10.95
C LEU A 47 20.61 12.30 -11.92
N SER A 48 20.43 10.97 -11.95
CA SER A 48 19.39 10.38 -12.78
C SER A 48 18.00 10.85 -12.34
N PRO A 49 16.99 10.87 -13.24
CA PRO A 49 15.63 11.15 -12.82
C PRO A 49 15.15 10.16 -11.75
N LEU A 50 14.52 10.68 -10.69
CA LEU A 50 13.92 9.84 -9.66
C LEU A 50 12.52 9.44 -10.10
N GLN A 51 12.30 8.13 -10.25
CA GLN A 51 10.99 7.58 -10.59
C GLN A 51 10.33 6.98 -9.35
N LEU A 52 9.12 7.45 -9.05
CA LEU A 52 8.29 6.97 -7.96
C LEU A 52 6.94 6.53 -8.53
N SER A 53 6.39 5.42 -8.01
CA SER A 53 5.10 4.89 -8.46
C SER A 53 4.39 4.13 -7.35
N ALA A 54 3.09 4.36 -7.20
CA ALA A 54 2.19 3.54 -6.39
C ALA A 54 1.60 2.35 -7.17
N GLY A 55 2.12 2.09 -8.39
CA GLY A 55 1.61 1.06 -9.29
C GLY A 55 0.26 1.42 -9.92
N SER A 56 -0.35 0.41 -10.54
CA SER A 56 -1.69 0.56 -11.10
C SER A 56 -2.75 0.48 -10.00
N ILE A 57 -3.97 0.88 -10.32
CA ILE A 57 -5.07 0.79 -9.37
C ILE A 57 -5.46 -0.63 -8.97
N LEU A 58 -5.36 -1.56 -9.92
CA LEU A 58 -5.70 -2.97 -9.70
C LEU A 58 -4.52 -3.76 -9.14
N ASP A 59 -3.34 -3.19 -9.22
CA ASP A 59 -2.09 -3.79 -8.77
C ASP A 59 -1.23 -2.74 -8.06
N PRO A 60 -1.68 -2.25 -6.88
CA PRO A 60 -0.95 -1.25 -6.12
C PRO A 60 0.28 -1.89 -5.50
N ARG A 61 1.46 -1.41 -5.87
CA ARG A 61 2.74 -1.93 -5.38
C ARG A 61 3.68 -0.79 -5.10
N ILE A 62 4.51 -0.99 -4.09
CA ILE A 62 5.70 -0.16 -3.89
C ILE A 62 6.67 -0.55 -5.00
N VAL A 63 6.91 0.37 -5.95
CA VAL A 63 8.00 0.22 -6.89
C VAL A 63 9.21 0.90 -6.26
N PRO A 64 10.26 0.16 -5.88
CA PRO A 64 11.43 0.74 -5.25
C PRO A 64 12.07 1.76 -6.21
N PRO A 65 12.23 3.03 -5.80
CA PRO A 65 13.00 3.98 -6.58
C PRO A 65 14.45 3.52 -6.73
N TYR A 66 15.00 3.85 -7.88
CA TYR A 66 16.41 3.72 -8.19
C TYR A 66 16.97 5.10 -8.53
N LEU A 67 18.17 5.40 -8.05
CA LEU A 67 18.81 6.68 -8.27
C LEU A 67 20.30 6.46 -8.52
N GLU A 68 20.82 7.08 -9.58
CA GLU A 68 22.23 7.06 -9.92
C GLU A 68 22.80 8.46 -9.76
N VAL A 69 23.91 8.55 -9.04
CA VAL A 69 24.62 9.79 -8.72
C VAL A 69 25.99 9.75 -9.35
N GLU A 70 26.40 10.84 -9.99
CA GLU A 70 27.76 11.08 -10.42
C GLU A 70 28.38 12.21 -9.60
N LEU A 71 29.47 11.91 -8.89
CA LEU A 71 30.23 12.86 -8.10
C LEU A 71 31.48 13.30 -8.84
N ASP A 72 31.83 14.58 -8.72
CA ASP A 72 33.06 15.14 -9.26
C ASP A 72 34.27 14.61 -8.48
N ASN A 73 35.26 14.10 -9.22
CA ASN A 73 36.55 13.67 -8.69
C ASN A 73 37.71 14.34 -9.47
N ALA A 74 37.51 15.52 -10.07
CA ALA A 74 38.55 16.19 -10.84
C ALA A 74 39.81 16.53 -10.02
N ASP A 75 39.69 16.65 -8.69
CA ASP A 75 40.75 16.99 -7.73
C ASP A 75 41.21 15.81 -6.85
N ASP A 76 40.72 14.60 -7.14
CA ASP A 76 41.02 13.35 -6.41
C ASP A 76 40.50 13.28 -4.95
N VAL A 77 39.69 14.25 -4.51
CA VAL A 77 39.16 14.32 -3.14
C VAL A 77 38.18 13.18 -2.86
N ILE A 78 37.29 12.88 -3.81
CA ILE A 78 36.28 11.83 -3.63
C ILE A 78 36.89 10.44 -3.67
N ARG A 79 37.90 10.22 -4.52
CA ARG A 79 38.68 8.98 -4.54
C ARG A 79 39.39 8.74 -3.20
N THR A 80 40.05 9.77 -2.67
CA THR A 80 40.68 9.67 -1.34
C THR A 80 39.65 9.31 -0.27
N THR A 81 38.44 9.90 -0.37
CA THR A 81 37.35 9.60 0.57
C THR A 81 36.85 8.17 0.41
N SER A 82 36.61 7.66 -0.80
CA SER A 82 36.15 6.27 -1.01
C SER A 82 37.21 5.20 -0.70
N ASP A 83 38.49 5.54 -0.82
CA ASP A 83 39.58 4.64 -0.42
C ASP A 83 39.73 4.57 1.11
N THR A 84 39.35 5.65 1.81
CA THR A 84 39.43 5.74 3.28
C THR A 84 38.18 5.22 3.98
N TYR A 85 37.00 5.46 3.40
CA TYR A 85 35.71 5.16 4.00
C TYR A 85 34.91 4.17 3.16
N GLU A 86 34.23 3.25 3.82
CA GLU A 86 33.33 2.31 3.15
C GLU A 86 32.03 3.02 2.73
N PHE A 87 31.73 3.00 1.43
CA PHE A 87 30.47 3.52 0.87
C PHE A 87 29.38 2.44 0.77
N GLY A 88 29.76 1.18 0.52
CA GLY A 88 28.81 0.09 0.30
C GLY A 88 27.85 -0.10 1.48
N GLY A 89 26.55 -0.21 1.20
CA GLY A 89 25.51 -0.41 2.20
C GLY A 89 25.27 0.76 3.15
N LYS A 90 25.90 1.92 2.93
CA LYS A 90 25.71 3.11 3.78
C LYS A 90 24.44 3.87 3.38
N ALA A 91 23.85 4.56 4.35
CA ALA A 91 22.62 5.32 4.13
C ALA A 91 22.87 6.55 3.25
N ALA A 92 21.91 6.82 2.38
CA ALA A 92 21.88 7.97 1.48
C ALA A 92 20.55 8.71 1.62
N THR A 93 20.60 10.04 1.69
CA THR A 93 19.42 10.91 1.78
C THR A 93 19.53 12.01 0.75
N LEU A 94 18.53 12.12 -0.13
CA LEU A 94 18.40 13.19 -1.10
C LEU A 94 17.35 14.18 -0.61
N GLN A 95 17.70 15.46 -0.61
CA GLN A 95 16.82 16.55 -0.23
C GLN A 95 16.68 17.55 -1.37
N LEU A 96 15.50 18.14 -1.49
CA LEU A 96 15.17 19.18 -2.44
C LEU A 96 14.61 20.38 -1.69
N GLY A 97 15.10 21.57 -2.01
CA GLY A 97 14.66 22.80 -1.34
C GLY A 97 14.97 24.03 -2.14
N GLN A 98 14.63 25.18 -1.56
CA GLN A 98 14.84 26.49 -2.14
C GLN A 98 15.75 27.32 -1.25
N GLU A 99 16.63 28.12 -1.87
CA GLU A 99 17.54 29.01 -1.16
C GLU A 99 18.47 28.24 -0.19
N ASN A 100 18.98 28.90 0.85
CA ASN A 100 19.99 28.35 1.75
C ASN A 100 19.45 28.03 3.17
N ALA A 101 18.14 28.10 3.39
CA ALA A 101 17.56 27.81 4.70
C ALA A 101 17.41 26.30 4.90
N ALA A 102 18.04 25.70 5.92
CA ALA A 102 17.97 24.24 6.11
C ALA A 102 16.53 23.71 6.25
N ALA A 103 15.63 24.53 6.83
CA ALA A 103 14.22 24.18 6.99
C ALA A 103 13.40 24.21 5.68
N SER A 104 13.94 24.74 4.57
CA SER A 104 13.25 24.74 3.26
C SER A 104 13.48 23.46 2.45
N PHE A 105 14.33 22.55 2.95
CA PHE A 105 14.66 21.30 2.27
C PHE A 105 13.79 20.15 2.77
N GLU A 106 13.19 19.44 1.83
CA GLU A 106 12.40 18.24 2.08
C GLU A 106 13.12 17.00 1.57
N THR A 107 13.02 15.90 2.29
CA THR A 107 13.62 14.63 1.88
C THR A 107 12.76 14.00 0.78
N VAL A 108 13.33 13.83 -0.41
CA VAL A 108 12.64 13.26 -1.58
C VAL A 108 13.07 11.83 -1.89
N PHE A 109 14.19 11.37 -1.33
CA PHE A 109 14.64 9.98 -1.40
C PHE A 109 15.44 9.61 -0.15
N SER A 110 15.26 8.38 0.32
CA SER A 110 16.03 7.78 1.40
C SER A 110 16.31 6.32 1.06
N GLY A 111 17.58 5.95 1.07
CA GLY A 111 18.01 4.63 0.63
C GLY A 111 19.39 4.27 1.14
N THR A 112 20.02 3.33 0.47
CA THR A 112 21.38 2.91 0.73
C THR A 112 22.18 2.87 -0.56
N VAL A 113 23.48 3.08 -0.46
CA VAL A 113 24.40 2.73 -1.55
C VAL A 113 24.31 1.23 -1.77
N ARG A 114 23.85 0.83 -2.95
CA ARG A 114 23.72 -0.59 -3.31
C ARG A 114 25.06 -1.28 -3.12
N PHE A 115 25.13 -2.57 -2.83
CA PHE A 115 26.41 -3.30 -2.78
C PHE A 115 26.15 -4.81 -2.93
N PRO A 116 26.98 -5.56 -3.68
CA PRO A 116 28.20 -5.16 -4.40
C PRO A 116 27.97 -4.60 -5.81
N GLY A 117 29.00 -3.99 -6.42
CA GLY A 117 29.07 -3.69 -7.86
C GLY A 117 28.45 -2.37 -8.36
N SER A 118 28.03 -1.52 -7.44
CA SER A 118 27.31 -0.24 -7.66
C SER A 118 28.18 1.02 -7.62
N ILE A 119 29.43 0.88 -7.16
CA ILE A 119 30.40 1.96 -7.05
C ILE A 119 31.43 1.72 -8.14
N SER A 120 31.52 2.64 -9.09
CA SER A 120 32.41 2.51 -10.24
C SER A 120 32.98 3.85 -10.67
N TYR A 121 34.17 3.80 -11.24
CA TYR A 121 34.79 4.94 -11.90
C TYR A 121 34.60 4.80 -13.40
N TRP A 122 33.98 5.79 -14.03
CA TRP A 122 33.90 5.87 -15.49
C TRP A 122 35.20 6.41 -16.10
N ASP A 123 35.86 7.32 -15.38
CA ASP A 123 37.21 7.82 -15.62
C ASP A 123 37.85 8.21 -14.27
N ASP A 124 39.09 8.73 -14.27
CA ASP A 124 39.73 9.23 -13.04
C ASP A 124 39.05 10.48 -12.44
N ARG A 125 37.99 11.03 -13.08
CA ARG A 125 37.36 12.31 -12.74
C ARG A 125 35.90 12.19 -12.28
N VAL A 126 35.29 11.01 -12.35
CA VAL A 126 33.89 10.80 -11.98
C VAL A 126 33.72 9.50 -11.21
N LEU A 127 33.15 9.62 -10.00
CA LEU A 127 32.66 8.48 -9.22
C LEU A 127 31.17 8.32 -9.46
N ARG A 128 30.75 7.16 -9.96
CA ARG A 128 29.35 6.78 -10.11
C ARG A 128 28.92 5.88 -8.96
N ILE A 129 27.79 6.22 -8.36
CA ILE A 129 27.19 5.50 -7.24
C ILE A 129 25.73 5.18 -7.56
N GLU A 130 25.37 3.91 -7.50
CA GLU A 130 23.97 3.47 -7.55
C GLU A 130 23.38 3.40 -6.13
N LEU A 131 22.25 4.07 -5.95
CA LEU A 131 21.46 4.08 -4.72
C LEU A 131 20.20 3.23 -4.92
N GLU A 132 19.94 2.37 -3.95
CA GLU A 132 18.72 1.57 -3.88
C GLU A 132 17.86 2.03 -2.69
N ASP A 133 16.56 1.91 -2.86
CA ASP A 133 15.63 2.13 -1.76
C ASP A 133 15.92 1.15 -0.60
N ALA A 134 15.94 1.65 0.63
CA ALA A 134 16.29 0.86 1.80
C ALA A 134 15.37 -0.36 2.02
N ARG A 135 14.19 -0.38 1.38
CA ARG A 135 13.16 -1.42 1.50
C ARG A 135 13.24 -2.53 0.47
N THR A 136 14.11 -2.45 -0.54
CA THR A 136 14.27 -3.55 -1.53
C THR A 136 14.62 -4.89 -0.88
N LYS A 137 15.19 -4.86 0.33
CA LYS A 137 15.56 -6.02 1.14
C LYS A 137 14.42 -6.59 2.01
N ASP A 138 13.29 -5.89 2.12
CA ASP A 138 12.28 -6.23 3.13
C ASP A 138 11.34 -7.35 2.67
N ALA A 139 11.23 -7.59 1.36
CA ALA A 139 10.41 -8.66 0.81
C ALA A 139 10.91 -10.05 1.25
N LYS A 140 10.00 -10.88 1.76
CA LYS A 140 10.29 -12.25 2.24
C LYS A 140 9.26 -13.24 1.70
N VAL A 141 9.65 -14.51 1.65
CA VAL A 141 8.72 -15.61 1.42
C VAL A 141 8.15 -16.05 2.77
N LEU A 142 6.82 -16.08 2.89
CA LEU A 142 6.10 -16.50 4.08
C LEU A 142 5.25 -17.75 3.77
N PRO A 143 5.08 -18.69 4.72
CA PRO A 143 5.70 -18.73 6.04
C PRO A 143 7.21 -19.04 5.99
N ILE A 144 7.94 -18.60 7.00
CA ILE A 144 9.42 -18.76 7.07
C ILE A 144 9.79 -20.15 7.58
N ASN A 145 9.06 -20.62 8.60
CA ASN A 145 9.34 -21.87 9.27
C ASN A 145 8.73 -23.05 8.53
N ARG A 146 9.41 -24.20 8.61
CA ARG A 146 8.97 -25.46 8.02
C ARG A 146 8.98 -26.56 9.07
N PHE A 147 8.13 -27.55 8.88
CA PHE A 147 8.19 -28.75 9.70
C PHE A 147 9.45 -29.55 9.33
N ASP A 148 10.33 -29.72 10.31
CA ASP A 148 11.60 -30.42 10.17
C ASP A 148 11.77 -31.44 11.32
N PRO A 149 12.29 -32.65 11.08
CA PRO A 149 12.45 -33.65 12.13
C PRO A 149 13.47 -33.29 13.20
N ALA A 150 14.40 -32.36 12.95
CA ALA A 150 15.30 -31.91 13.99
C ALA A 150 14.51 -31.17 15.09
N THR A 151 13.42 -30.50 14.71
CA THR A 151 12.50 -29.82 15.63
C THR A 151 11.38 -30.77 16.10
N TYR A 152 10.82 -31.58 15.20
CA TYR A 152 9.66 -32.46 15.46
C TYR A 152 9.97 -33.92 15.13
N ALA A 153 10.68 -34.61 16.03
CA ALA A 153 11.24 -35.95 15.76
C ALA A 153 10.19 -37.05 15.46
N ASN A 154 8.98 -36.91 16.02
CA ASN A 154 7.91 -37.92 15.93
C ASN A 154 6.74 -37.49 15.02
N MET A 155 6.98 -36.52 14.12
CA MET A 155 5.96 -35.99 13.21
C MET A 155 5.53 -36.98 12.13
N GLU A 156 4.37 -36.74 11.53
CA GLU A 156 3.90 -37.56 10.41
C GLU A 156 4.70 -37.31 9.12
N THR A 157 4.96 -38.37 8.34
CA THR A 157 5.78 -38.27 7.11
C THR A 157 5.21 -37.31 6.07
N LYS A 158 3.89 -37.16 5.99
CA LYS A 158 3.24 -36.29 4.98
C LYS A 158 3.43 -34.79 5.26
N SER A 159 3.81 -34.43 6.48
CA SER A 159 4.03 -33.04 6.89
C SER A 159 5.47 -32.59 6.68
N TYR A 160 6.35 -33.50 6.27
CA TYR A 160 7.78 -33.26 6.10
C TYR A 160 8.07 -32.11 5.13
N TYR A 161 8.82 -31.10 5.60
CA TYR A 161 9.18 -29.89 4.86
C TYR A 161 8.02 -29.04 4.36
N LEU A 162 6.78 -29.29 4.82
CA LEU A 162 5.69 -28.34 4.61
C LEU A 162 5.95 -27.07 5.44
N SER A 163 5.45 -25.94 4.98
CA SER A 163 5.53 -24.69 5.74
C SER A 163 4.66 -24.80 6.99
N VAL A 164 5.14 -24.28 8.12
CA VAL A 164 4.31 -24.11 9.31
C VAL A 164 3.38 -22.93 9.05
N PRO A 165 2.05 -23.09 9.07
CA PRO A 165 1.17 -22.03 8.58
C PRO A 165 1.16 -20.77 9.44
N LEU A 166 0.81 -19.64 8.81
CA LEU A 166 0.35 -18.44 9.51
C LEU A 166 -1.18 -18.36 9.42
N LEU A 167 -1.82 -17.85 10.47
CA LEU A 167 -3.27 -17.81 10.58
C LEU A 167 -3.77 -16.45 11.06
N TYR A 168 -4.59 -15.78 10.25
CA TYR A 168 -5.21 -14.49 10.57
C TYR A 168 -6.74 -14.57 10.59
N GLY A 169 -7.37 -13.69 11.39
CA GLY A 169 -8.82 -13.56 11.51
C GLY A 169 -9.50 -14.62 12.37
N ASP A 170 -10.84 -14.68 12.30
CA ASP A 170 -11.67 -15.59 13.10
C ASP A 170 -12.18 -16.79 12.27
N TRP A 171 -11.74 -18.00 12.63
CA TRP A 171 -12.12 -19.26 11.99
C TRP A 171 -13.11 -20.08 12.82
N ARG A 172 -13.72 -19.47 13.84
CA ARG A 172 -14.75 -20.14 14.65
C ARG A 172 -16.04 -20.33 13.86
N THR A 173 -16.83 -21.33 14.24
CA THR A 173 -18.15 -21.62 13.65
C THR A 173 -19.10 -20.44 13.75
N THR A 174 -18.94 -19.60 14.78
CA THR A 174 -19.71 -18.38 14.99
C THR A 174 -19.26 -17.20 14.11
N ALA A 175 -18.07 -17.26 13.52
CA ALA A 175 -17.53 -16.23 12.64
C ALA A 175 -17.93 -16.57 11.21
N GLY A 176 -18.75 -15.69 10.60
CA GLY A 176 -19.47 -15.90 9.34
C GLY A 176 -18.77 -16.86 8.36
N GLY A 177 -19.12 -18.14 8.45
CA GLY A 177 -18.67 -19.18 7.52
C GLY A 177 -18.19 -20.48 8.17
N GLY A 178 -17.53 -20.41 9.33
CA GLY A 178 -17.13 -21.60 10.08
C GLY A 178 -16.18 -22.56 9.35
N GLU A 179 -15.44 -22.07 8.35
CA GLU A 179 -14.41 -22.85 7.64
C GLU A 179 -13.38 -23.38 8.62
N VAL A 180 -12.85 -24.56 8.32
CA VAL A 180 -11.82 -25.21 9.11
C VAL A 180 -10.46 -25.02 8.45
N VAL A 181 -9.40 -24.99 9.26
CA VAL A 181 -8.02 -24.95 8.77
C VAL A 181 -7.30 -26.27 9.04
N PRO A 182 -6.33 -26.68 8.20
CA PRO A 182 -5.52 -27.86 8.46
C PRO A 182 -4.76 -27.78 9.79
N ALA A 183 -4.60 -28.93 10.45
CA ALA A 183 -3.65 -29.13 11.54
C ALA A 183 -2.76 -30.34 11.26
N TYR A 184 -1.49 -30.27 11.64
CA TYR A 184 -0.46 -31.25 11.27
C TYR A 184 0.08 -31.96 12.50
N GLN A 185 0.23 -33.28 12.44
CA GLN A 185 0.74 -34.05 13.57
C GLN A 185 2.26 -33.83 13.72
N ILE A 186 2.68 -33.30 14.87
CA ILE A 186 4.09 -33.01 15.17
C ILE A 186 4.72 -34.00 16.14
N ASP A 187 3.91 -34.70 16.94
CA ASP A 187 4.37 -35.79 17.81
C ASP A 187 3.31 -36.89 17.89
N SER A 188 3.64 -38.08 17.41
CA SER A 188 2.76 -39.25 17.45
C SER A 188 2.73 -40.00 18.79
N THR A 189 3.58 -39.62 19.75
CA THR A 189 3.74 -40.34 21.03
C THR A 189 2.93 -39.74 22.18
N GLU A 190 2.35 -38.56 22.00
CA GLU A 190 1.64 -37.84 23.05
C GLU A 190 0.12 -37.99 22.98
N GLY A 191 -0.52 -38.34 24.09
CA GLY A 191 -1.96 -38.61 24.12
C GLY A 191 -2.33 -39.88 23.32
N THR A 192 -3.61 -39.99 22.94
CA THR A 192 -4.11 -41.15 22.17
C THR A 192 -3.92 -40.97 20.66
N GLY A 193 -3.99 -39.72 20.18
CA GLY A 193 -3.89 -39.37 18.76
C GLY A 193 -2.63 -38.62 18.36
N GLY A 194 -1.80 -38.19 19.31
CA GLY A 194 -0.66 -37.32 19.05
C GLY A 194 -0.95 -35.84 19.35
N ARG A 195 0.13 -35.06 19.29
CA ARG A 195 0.13 -33.60 19.32
C ARG A 195 0.13 -33.04 17.91
N PHE A 196 -0.63 -31.95 17.73
CA PHE A 196 -0.85 -31.28 16.46
C PHE A 196 -0.50 -29.81 16.54
N LYS A 197 -0.01 -29.26 15.42
CA LYS A 197 0.27 -27.84 15.22
C LYS A 197 -0.66 -27.25 14.17
N VAL A 198 -1.25 -26.10 14.50
CA VAL A 198 -2.15 -25.34 13.63
C VAL A 198 -1.38 -24.24 12.90
N CYS A 199 -0.54 -23.50 13.63
CA CYS A 199 0.20 -22.35 13.11
C CYS A 199 1.50 -22.10 13.89
N ASP A 200 2.29 -21.15 13.40
CA ASP A 200 3.63 -20.81 13.89
C ASP A 200 3.65 -19.73 15.00
N HIS A 201 2.47 -19.35 15.51
CA HIS A 201 2.32 -18.30 16.52
C HIS A 201 1.25 -18.70 17.55
N ALA A 202 1.19 -17.95 18.66
CA ALA A 202 0.16 -18.12 19.66
C ALA A 202 -1.25 -17.89 19.08
N ILE A 203 -2.22 -18.65 19.57
CA ILE A 203 -3.63 -18.48 19.23
C ILE A 203 -4.47 -18.32 20.51
N PRO A 204 -5.46 -17.42 20.53
CA PRO A 204 -6.28 -17.22 21.72
C PRO A 204 -7.12 -18.44 22.12
N ALA A 205 -7.65 -19.19 21.13
CA ALA A 205 -8.51 -20.34 21.39
C ALA A 205 -8.65 -21.28 20.17
N ILE A 206 -8.87 -22.56 20.47
CA ILE A 206 -9.41 -23.58 19.55
C ILE A 206 -10.83 -23.89 20.02
N GLU A 207 -11.81 -23.76 19.12
CA GLU A 207 -13.22 -24.04 19.43
C GLU A 207 -13.55 -25.52 19.23
N ALA A 208 -13.09 -26.09 18.11
CA ALA A 208 -13.39 -27.46 17.74
C ALA A 208 -12.28 -28.06 16.89
N VAL A 209 -12.06 -29.36 17.06
CA VAL A 209 -11.16 -30.19 16.26
C VAL A 209 -11.98 -31.26 15.55
N TYR A 210 -11.67 -31.50 14.28
CA TYR A 210 -12.35 -32.46 13.42
C TYR A 210 -11.35 -33.47 12.88
N LEU A 211 -11.74 -34.73 12.90
CA LEU A 211 -11.04 -35.83 12.26
C LEU A 211 -11.92 -36.34 11.13
N ASN A 212 -11.44 -36.22 9.89
CA ASN A 212 -12.20 -36.58 8.68
C ASN A 212 -13.59 -35.91 8.64
N GLY A 213 -13.67 -34.64 9.06
CA GLY A 213 -14.91 -33.85 9.11
C GLY A 213 -15.82 -34.12 10.32
N VAL A 214 -15.45 -35.03 11.23
CA VAL A 214 -16.23 -35.35 12.42
C VAL A 214 -15.58 -34.73 13.66
N SER A 215 -16.34 -33.97 14.44
CA SER A 215 -15.83 -33.34 15.67
C SER A 215 -15.33 -34.39 16.68
N LYS A 216 -14.18 -34.13 17.30
CA LYS A 216 -13.52 -35.00 18.28
C LYS A 216 -13.12 -34.24 19.52
N ALA A 217 -12.98 -34.97 20.63
CA ALA A 217 -12.41 -34.45 21.85
C ALA A 217 -10.92 -34.17 21.66
N PHE A 218 -10.46 -33.08 22.28
CA PHE A 218 -9.07 -32.64 22.28
C PHE A 218 -8.78 -31.91 23.58
N THR A 219 -7.50 -31.79 23.90
CA THR A 219 -6.99 -31.04 25.02
C THR A 219 -6.01 -29.98 24.50
N ALA A 220 -6.22 -28.72 24.89
CA ALA A 220 -5.29 -27.63 24.60
C ALA A 220 -5.00 -26.89 25.91
N ALA A 221 -3.87 -27.20 26.54
CA ALA A 221 -3.43 -26.49 27.72
C ALA A 221 -2.98 -25.07 27.35
N THR A 222 -2.87 -24.19 28.33
CA THR A 222 -2.46 -22.80 28.10
C THR A 222 -1.13 -22.69 27.34
N GLY A 223 -0.14 -23.51 27.71
CA GLY A 223 1.16 -23.51 27.03
C GLY A 223 1.13 -24.08 25.61
N ASP A 224 0.14 -24.91 25.27
CA ASP A 224 -0.03 -25.41 23.89
C ASP A 224 -0.53 -24.28 22.99
N LEU A 225 -1.48 -23.48 23.48
CA LEU A 225 -2.04 -22.34 22.74
C LEU A 225 -1.02 -21.21 22.54
N ASP A 226 -0.04 -21.05 23.43
CA ASP A 226 1.05 -20.07 23.29
C ASP A 226 1.97 -20.36 22.08
N ILE A 227 1.89 -21.58 21.52
CA ILE A 227 2.66 -22.00 20.33
C ILE A 227 1.78 -22.60 19.21
N GLY A 228 0.45 -22.42 19.29
CA GLY A 228 -0.48 -22.85 18.24
C GLY A 228 -0.70 -24.36 18.16
N GLU A 229 -0.69 -25.07 19.29
CA GLU A 229 -0.74 -26.53 19.37
C GLU A 229 -1.91 -27.07 20.21
N PHE A 230 -2.17 -28.36 20.09
CA PHE A 230 -3.10 -29.13 20.93
C PHE A 230 -2.79 -30.63 20.90
N VAL A 231 -3.37 -31.38 21.83
CA VAL A 231 -3.32 -32.85 21.89
C VAL A 231 -4.67 -33.46 21.50
N LEU A 232 -4.66 -34.45 20.62
CA LEU A 232 -5.86 -35.16 20.18
C LEU A 232 -6.13 -36.37 21.09
N ASP A 233 -7.32 -36.42 21.70
CA ASP A 233 -7.69 -37.43 22.70
C ASP A 233 -8.30 -38.71 22.09
N VAL A 234 -8.19 -38.87 20.77
CA VAL A 234 -8.71 -40.02 20.02
C VAL A 234 -7.65 -40.57 19.09
N ALA A 235 -7.73 -41.86 18.73
CA ALA A 235 -6.77 -42.47 17.82
C ALA A 235 -6.74 -41.75 16.46
N TYR A 236 -5.53 -41.59 15.93
CA TYR A 236 -5.22 -40.93 14.66
C TYR A 236 -4.42 -41.87 13.76
N ALA A 237 -4.81 -41.97 12.48
CA ALA A 237 -4.08 -42.74 11.47
C ALA A 237 -3.39 -41.79 10.47
N PRO A 238 -2.08 -41.52 10.60
CA PRO A 238 -1.40 -40.49 9.80
C PRO A 238 -1.46 -40.69 8.28
N ALA A 239 -1.58 -41.94 7.83
CA ALA A 239 -1.64 -42.27 6.41
C ALA A 239 -2.98 -41.94 5.73
N THR A 240 -4.08 -41.84 6.50
CA THR A 240 -5.44 -41.72 5.95
C THR A 240 -6.24 -40.58 6.52
N ASP A 241 -5.93 -40.17 7.75
CA ASP A 241 -6.73 -39.20 8.46
C ASP A 241 -6.28 -37.76 8.19
N THR A 242 -7.27 -36.88 8.06
CA THR A 242 -7.11 -35.44 7.98
C THR A 242 -7.63 -34.81 9.26
N CYS A 243 -6.79 -34.02 9.91
CA CYS A 243 -7.13 -33.24 11.09
C CYS A 243 -7.33 -31.77 10.70
N THR A 244 -8.47 -31.19 11.10
CA THR A 244 -8.78 -29.78 10.83
C THR A 244 -9.39 -29.13 12.07
N VAL A 245 -9.32 -27.80 12.15
CA VAL A 245 -9.74 -27.06 13.35
C VAL A 245 -10.53 -25.79 13.03
N ASN A 246 -11.47 -25.44 13.92
CA ASN A 246 -12.01 -24.10 14.03
C ASN A 246 -11.31 -23.40 15.20
N CYS A 247 -10.72 -22.23 14.95
CA CYS A 247 -9.88 -21.54 15.94
C CYS A 247 -9.85 -20.02 15.69
N GLN A 248 -9.10 -19.30 16.53
CA GLN A 248 -8.81 -17.88 16.33
C GLN A 248 -7.39 -17.72 15.80
N GLY A 249 -7.18 -16.74 14.92
CA GLY A 249 -5.87 -16.40 14.38
C GLY A 249 -5.02 -15.52 15.30
N ALA A 250 -3.98 -14.96 14.72
CA ALA A 250 -2.97 -14.12 15.36
C ALA A 250 -3.55 -12.91 16.09
N THR A 251 -2.78 -12.45 17.08
CA THR A 251 -3.04 -11.26 17.89
C THR A 251 -1.96 -10.22 17.69
N ASN A 252 -2.29 -8.97 17.97
CA ASN A 252 -1.41 -7.82 17.76
C ASN A 252 -0.13 -7.80 18.62
N ASP A 253 -0.08 -8.57 19.71
CA ASP A 253 1.07 -8.68 20.61
C ASP A 253 1.78 -10.03 20.50
N GLY A 254 1.31 -10.93 19.62
CA GLY A 254 1.82 -12.29 19.49
C GLY A 254 1.52 -13.19 20.69
N LEU A 255 0.66 -12.76 21.62
CA LEU A 255 0.26 -13.51 22.81
C LEU A 255 -1.21 -13.92 22.72
N ARG A 256 -1.56 -15.06 23.34
CA ARG A 256 -2.96 -15.55 23.35
C ARG A 256 -3.98 -14.56 23.94
N THR A 257 -3.53 -13.63 24.79
CA THR A 257 -4.39 -12.64 25.47
C THR A 257 -4.56 -11.34 24.69
N GLY A 258 -3.83 -11.18 23.59
CA GLY A 258 -3.86 -9.97 22.78
C GLY A 258 -5.18 -9.74 22.08
N THR A 259 -5.25 -8.61 21.38
CA THR A 259 -6.39 -8.31 20.51
C THR A 259 -6.19 -9.02 19.18
N ARG A 260 -7.19 -9.78 18.75
CA ARG A 260 -7.14 -10.52 17.49
C ARG A 260 -6.99 -9.56 16.30
N LEU A 261 -6.15 -9.96 15.35
CA LEU A 261 -5.94 -9.24 14.10
C LEU A 261 -7.05 -9.61 13.10
N ASP A 262 -8.13 -8.82 13.12
CA ASP A 262 -9.29 -9.00 12.23
C ASP A 262 -9.35 -7.98 11.10
N THR A 263 -8.82 -6.76 11.28
CA THR A 263 -8.95 -5.70 10.27
C THR A 263 -7.78 -5.78 9.28
N LEU A 264 -8.06 -5.49 8.00
CA LEU A 264 -7.03 -5.49 6.96
C LEU A 264 -5.80 -4.61 7.31
N PRO A 265 -5.97 -3.40 7.89
CA PRO A 265 -4.84 -2.55 8.28
C PRO A 265 -4.03 -3.11 9.45
N ALA A 266 -4.68 -3.73 10.44
CA ALA A 266 -4.00 -4.36 11.56
C ALA A 266 -3.16 -5.56 11.09
N ILE A 267 -3.71 -6.39 10.19
CA ILE A 267 -2.99 -7.50 9.56
C ILE A 267 -1.82 -6.97 8.71
N TYR A 268 -2.03 -5.90 7.92
CA TYR A 268 -0.97 -5.27 7.12
C TYR A 268 0.19 -4.79 8.00
N ASN A 269 -0.12 -4.13 9.12
CA ASN A 269 0.89 -3.67 10.08
C ASN A 269 1.63 -4.85 10.73
N ASP A 270 0.94 -5.92 11.10
CA ASP A 270 1.57 -7.11 11.68
C ASP A 270 2.53 -7.79 10.68
N ILE A 271 2.16 -7.93 9.41
CA ILE A 271 3.07 -8.50 8.40
C ILE A 271 4.35 -7.65 8.30
N LEU A 272 4.23 -6.31 8.24
CA LEU A 272 5.39 -5.42 8.22
C LEU A 272 6.28 -5.58 9.45
N GLN A 273 5.70 -5.55 10.65
CA GLN A 273 6.46 -5.55 11.91
C GLN A 273 7.01 -6.93 12.26
N THR A 274 6.14 -7.94 12.30
CA THR A 274 6.45 -9.28 12.82
C THR A 274 7.22 -10.09 11.79
N HIS A 275 6.78 -10.10 10.53
CA HIS A 275 7.34 -10.97 9.51
C HIS A 275 8.44 -10.31 8.68
N LEU A 276 8.26 -9.05 8.30
CA LEU A 276 9.27 -8.30 7.55
C LEU A 276 10.29 -7.60 8.44
N SER A 277 10.04 -7.53 9.75
CA SER A 277 10.95 -6.93 10.74
C SER A 277 11.14 -5.43 10.51
N VAL A 278 10.15 -4.76 9.91
CA VAL A 278 10.13 -3.31 9.76
C VAL A 278 9.93 -2.69 11.13
N SER A 279 10.86 -1.83 11.52
CA SER A 279 10.77 -1.10 12.80
C SER A 279 9.51 -0.23 12.84
N ALA A 280 8.81 -0.21 13.98
CA ALA A 280 7.57 0.55 14.14
C ALA A 280 7.73 2.06 13.84
N VAL A 281 8.92 2.64 14.03
CA VAL A 281 9.19 4.05 13.68
C VAL A 281 9.18 4.31 12.17
N ASN A 282 9.39 3.27 11.37
CA ASN A 282 9.35 3.30 9.90
C ASN A 282 7.96 2.94 9.35
N ILE A 283 6.93 2.86 10.20
CA ILE A 283 5.55 2.65 9.79
C ILE A 283 4.74 3.86 10.23
N ASP A 284 3.93 4.40 9.33
CA ASP A 284 3.06 5.52 9.66
C ASP A 284 1.79 5.01 10.37
N ALA A 285 1.87 4.95 11.71
CA ALA A 285 0.76 4.55 12.55
C ALA A 285 -0.49 5.44 12.37
N THR A 286 -0.31 6.72 12.00
CA THR A 286 -1.44 7.63 11.77
C THR A 286 -2.17 7.27 10.47
N ALA A 287 -1.41 6.95 9.42
CA ALA A 287 -1.97 6.50 8.16
C ALA A 287 -2.68 5.14 8.30
N ILE A 288 -2.11 4.19 9.07
CA ILE A 288 -2.76 2.91 9.39
C ILE A 288 -4.11 3.15 10.09
N ALA A 289 -4.14 3.99 11.12
CA ALA A 289 -5.38 4.31 11.84
C ALA A 289 -6.41 5.04 10.96
N THR A 290 -5.95 5.91 10.05
CA THR A 290 -6.80 6.62 9.09
C THR A 290 -7.42 5.65 8.08
N TRP A 291 -6.63 4.70 7.59
CA TRP A 291 -7.12 3.64 6.73
C TRP A 291 -8.16 2.77 7.46
N GLU A 292 -7.87 2.35 8.70
CA GLU A 292 -8.81 1.57 9.51
C GLU A 292 -10.13 2.30 9.77
N ALA A 293 -10.08 3.60 10.10
CA ALA A 293 -11.27 4.41 10.31
C ALA A 293 -12.12 4.61 9.02
N ALA A 294 -11.52 4.45 7.84
CA ALA A 294 -12.21 4.53 6.56
C ALA A 294 -12.87 3.21 6.15
N LEU A 295 -12.50 2.10 6.79
CA LEU A 295 -13.12 0.79 6.59
C LEU A 295 -14.35 0.63 7.48
N ASN A 296 -15.26 -0.26 7.09
CA ASN A 296 -16.45 -0.59 7.84
C ASN A 296 -16.18 -1.75 8.81
N THR A 297 -16.98 -1.83 9.87
CA THR A 297 -16.99 -2.90 10.88
C THR A 297 -17.17 -4.33 10.34
N THR A 298 -17.47 -4.52 9.05
CA THR A 298 -17.54 -5.86 8.43
C THR A 298 -16.48 -6.11 7.36
N ASP A 299 -15.51 -5.21 7.19
CA ASP A 299 -14.33 -5.38 6.32
C ASP A 299 -13.24 -6.18 7.05
N TYR A 300 -13.61 -7.36 7.56
CA TYR A 300 -12.71 -8.24 8.30
C TYR A 300 -11.95 -9.17 7.35
N GLY A 301 -10.65 -9.22 7.57
CA GLY A 301 -9.70 -10.11 6.93
C GLY A 301 -9.58 -11.44 7.66
N ARG A 302 -9.44 -12.51 6.91
CA ARG A 302 -9.15 -13.84 7.41
C ARG A 302 -8.40 -14.63 6.33
N ARG A 303 -7.24 -15.18 6.67
CA ARG A 303 -6.44 -15.97 5.73
C ARG A 303 -5.60 -17.01 6.44
N TRP A 304 -5.55 -18.20 5.84
CA TRP A 304 -4.63 -19.27 6.19
C TRP A 304 -3.52 -19.27 5.15
N ILE A 305 -2.28 -19.23 5.61
CA ILE A 305 -1.09 -19.15 4.76
C ILE A 305 -0.23 -20.37 5.08
N GLY A 306 -0.52 -21.52 4.47
CA GLY A 306 0.28 -22.74 4.63
C GLY A 306 1.19 -23.07 3.43
N THR A 307 1.09 -22.30 2.35
CA THR A 307 1.98 -22.40 1.18
C THR A 307 2.82 -21.15 1.07
N GLU A 308 4.06 -21.30 0.62
CA GLU A 308 4.98 -20.20 0.40
C GLU A 308 4.40 -19.15 -0.56
N VAL A 309 4.36 -17.91 -0.10
CA VAL A 309 3.86 -16.75 -0.82
C VAL A 309 4.76 -15.55 -0.54
N ASN A 310 4.96 -14.69 -1.53
CA ASN A 310 5.74 -13.48 -1.34
C ASN A 310 4.96 -12.49 -0.47
N SER A 311 5.62 -11.88 0.51
CA SER A 311 5.04 -10.85 1.37
C SER A 311 4.47 -9.67 0.58
N ASP A 312 5.08 -9.29 -0.53
CA ASP A 312 4.58 -8.20 -1.38
C ASP A 312 3.22 -8.54 -1.99
N ASP A 313 2.98 -9.81 -2.33
CA ASP A 313 1.67 -10.25 -2.82
C ASP A 313 0.63 -10.21 -1.70
N LEU A 314 1.00 -10.59 -0.46
CA LEU A 314 0.10 -10.50 0.70
C LEU A 314 -0.27 -9.05 1.02
N LEU A 315 0.72 -8.16 1.07
CA LEU A 315 0.53 -6.73 1.32
C LEU A 315 -0.28 -6.08 0.20
N ARG A 316 0.01 -6.40 -1.07
CA ARG A 316 -0.79 -5.96 -2.21
C ARG A 316 -2.24 -6.40 -2.07
N ASP A 317 -2.48 -7.68 -1.79
CA ASP A 317 -3.85 -8.20 -1.65
C ASP A 317 -4.62 -7.44 -0.57
N LEU A 318 -4.01 -7.18 0.60
CA LEU A 318 -4.61 -6.38 1.67
C LEU A 318 -4.97 -4.96 1.21
N LEU A 319 -4.08 -4.30 0.45
CA LEU A 319 -4.29 -2.95 -0.08
C LEU A 319 -5.39 -2.93 -1.15
N VAL A 320 -5.43 -3.91 -2.05
CA VAL A 320 -6.47 -4.06 -3.07
C VAL A 320 -7.83 -4.29 -2.42
N GLU A 321 -7.92 -5.19 -1.45
CA GLU A 321 -9.16 -5.52 -0.77
C GLU A 321 -9.63 -4.38 0.15
N GLY A 322 -8.71 -3.68 0.80
CA GLY A 322 -8.98 -2.53 1.65
C GLY A 322 -9.02 -1.18 0.93
N TRP A 323 -8.96 -1.15 -0.39
CA TRP A 323 -9.07 0.07 -1.21
C TRP A 323 -8.06 1.17 -0.85
N ALA A 324 -6.81 0.77 -0.64
CA ALA A 324 -5.69 1.65 -0.34
C ALA A 324 -4.55 1.50 -1.35
N ASP A 325 -3.66 2.49 -1.36
CA ASP A 325 -2.41 2.45 -2.09
C ASP A 325 -1.23 2.52 -1.12
N PRO A 326 -0.12 1.85 -1.42
CA PRO A 326 1.09 2.02 -0.67
C PRO A 326 1.85 3.23 -1.22
N VAL A 327 2.25 4.13 -0.33
CA VAL A 327 3.34 5.06 -0.59
C VAL A 327 4.38 4.92 0.50
N VAL A 328 5.57 5.41 0.19
CA VAL A 328 6.51 5.71 1.24
C VAL A 328 6.81 7.18 1.22
N SER A 329 6.41 7.83 2.30
CA SER A 329 6.64 9.25 2.55
C SER A 329 7.51 9.39 3.80
N GLY A 330 8.54 10.24 3.73
CA GLY A 330 9.48 10.45 4.84
C GLY A 330 10.18 9.18 5.34
N GLY A 331 10.38 8.19 4.47
CA GLY A 331 11.00 6.90 4.83
C GLY A 331 10.08 5.91 5.54
N LYS A 332 8.78 6.21 5.69
CA LYS A 332 7.81 5.34 6.36
C LYS A 332 6.87 4.63 5.40
N TYR A 333 6.44 3.43 5.74
CA TYR A 333 5.32 2.76 5.07
C TYR A 333 4.02 3.47 5.42
N THR A 334 3.39 4.09 4.41
CA THR A 334 2.22 4.95 4.58
C THR A 334 1.12 4.44 3.64
N PRO A 335 0.18 3.61 4.11
CA PRO A 335 -0.98 3.26 3.30
C PRO A 335 -1.93 4.44 3.20
N VAL A 336 -2.36 4.76 1.98
CA VAL A 336 -3.27 5.87 1.70
C VAL A 336 -4.57 5.31 1.17
N TYR A 337 -5.64 5.47 1.95
CA TYR A 337 -6.98 5.09 1.53
C TYR A 337 -7.42 5.94 0.34
N ARG A 338 -7.99 5.31 -0.70
CA ARG A 338 -8.40 5.97 -1.94
C ARG A 338 -9.70 6.72 -1.74
N GLN A 339 -9.58 7.99 -1.37
CA GLN A 339 -10.69 8.92 -1.23
C GLN A 339 -10.30 10.31 -1.72
N VAL A 340 -11.24 11.07 -2.28
CA VAL A 340 -10.99 12.47 -2.64
C VAL A 340 -10.77 13.28 -1.36
N LEU A 341 -9.70 14.08 -1.30
CA LEU A 341 -9.49 14.97 -0.17
C LEU A 341 -10.47 16.16 -0.25
N THR A 342 -11.13 16.44 0.87
CA THR A 342 -12.15 17.51 0.97
C THR A 342 -11.67 18.71 1.78
N THR A 343 -10.46 18.66 2.30
CA THR A 343 -9.93 19.67 3.24
C THR A 343 -9.39 20.93 2.56
N GLY A 344 -9.40 21.00 1.22
CA GLY A 344 -8.89 22.15 0.47
C GLY A 344 -7.37 22.37 0.63
N ALA A 345 -6.68 21.42 1.27
CA ALA A 345 -5.24 21.47 1.51
C ALA A 345 -4.42 20.99 0.29
N GLU A 346 -5.09 20.52 -0.76
CA GLU A 346 -4.46 20.05 -1.99
C GLU A 346 -3.93 21.24 -2.80
N PRO A 347 -2.72 21.16 -3.37
CA PRO A 347 -2.20 22.20 -4.25
C PRO A 347 -3.08 22.35 -5.49
N ASN A 348 -3.28 23.59 -5.90
CA ASN A 348 -3.94 23.97 -7.13
C ASN A 348 -2.87 24.26 -8.19
N PHE A 349 -2.89 23.53 -9.30
CA PHE A 349 -2.01 23.79 -10.44
C PHE A 349 -2.79 24.48 -11.56
N ALA A 350 -2.40 25.70 -11.88
CA ALA A 350 -2.95 26.45 -13.01
C ALA A 350 -2.17 26.14 -14.30
N GLY A 351 -2.76 26.51 -15.45
CA GLY A 351 -2.10 26.35 -16.75
C GLY A 351 -0.73 27.04 -16.88
N SER A 352 -0.44 28.05 -16.06
CA SER A 352 0.87 28.72 -15.98
C SER A 352 1.98 27.81 -15.45
N GLU A 353 1.65 26.83 -14.61
CA GLU A 353 2.61 25.93 -13.95
C GLU A 353 2.86 24.64 -14.75
N ILE A 354 2.10 24.45 -15.83
CA ILE A 354 2.34 23.36 -16.78
C ILE A 354 3.45 23.80 -17.73
N ARG A 355 4.50 22.98 -17.84
CA ARG A 355 5.63 23.23 -18.73
C ARG A 355 5.14 23.38 -20.18
N SER A 356 5.66 24.38 -20.89
CA SER A 356 5.43 24.48 -22.34
C SER A 356 6.38 23.56 -23.11
N ARG A 357 5.85 22.87 -24.12
CA ARG A 357 6.62 22.10 -25.11
C ARG A 357 7.31 23.06 -26.11
N PRO A 358 8.31 22.59 -26.87
CA PRO A 358 8.98 23.39 -27.89
C PRO A 358 8.06 23.95 -28.98
N ASP A 359 6.90 23.32 -29.21
CA ASP A 359 5.86 23.76 -30.17
C ASP A 359 4.92 24.84 -29.59
N GLY A 360 5.15 25.29 -28.36
CA GLY A 360 4.34 26.28 -27.64
C GLY A 360 3.08 25.71 -26.98
N GLN A 361 2.74 24.44 -27.19
CA GLN A 361 1.63 23.79 -26.49
C GLN A 361 2.05 23.39 -25.06
N LYS A 362 1.07 23.20 -24.18
CA LYS A 362 1.35 22.70 -22.82
C LYS A 362 1.70 21.21 -22.84
N ALA A 363 2.63 20.80 -21.99
CA ALA A 363 3.07 19.42 -21.81
C ALA A 363 2.00 18.61 -21.05
N PHE A 364 0.87 18.40 -21.72
CA PHE A 364 -0.36 17.87 -21.16
C PHE A 364 -1.00 16.90 -22.16
N SER A 365 -1.48 15.77 -21.67
CA SER A 365 -2.28 14.81 -22.45
C SER A 365 -3.18 13.99 -21.54
N ILE A 366 -4.30 13.50 -22.09
CA ILE A 366 -5.23 12.63 -21.38
C ILE A 366 -5.29 11.30 -22.13
N ARG A 367 -5.19 10.20 -21.38
CA ARG A 367 -5.47 8.85 -21.86
C ARG A 367 -6.74 8.33 -21.21
N LYS A 368 -7.58 7.65 -21.97
CA LYS A 368 -8.78 6.98 -21.46
C LYS A 368 -8.50 5.50 -21.31
N ASP A 369 -8.73 4.99 -20.10
CA ASP A 369 -8.59 3.60 -19.67
C ASP A 369 -7.33 2.88 -20.23
N PRO A 370 -6.11 3.45 -20.08
CA PRO A 370 -4.90 2.84 -20.65
C PRO A 370 -4.61 1.46 -20.05
N ASP A 371 -5.06 1.21 -18.83
CA ASP A 371 -4.86 -0.06 -18.09
C ASP A 371 -5.98 -1.09 -18.37
N ARG A 372 -6.95 -0.76 -19.25
CA ARG A 372 -8.10 -1.62 -19.60
C ARG A 372 -8.89 -2.10 -18.38
N THR A 373 -9.09 -1.19 -17.45
CA THR A 373 -9.76 -1.43 -16.17
C THR A 373 -11.27 -1.35 -16.26
N TYR A 374 -11.82 -0.83 -17.37
CA TYR A 374 -13.25 -0.69 -17.55
C TYR A 374 -13.98 -2.03 -17.39
N ALA A 375 -14.94 -2.06 -16.47
CA ALA A 375 -15.81 -3.20 -16.22
C ALA A 375 -17.20 -2.71 -15.80
N ASN A 376 -18.24 -3.14 -16.51
CA ASN A 376 -19.64 -2.85 -16.19
C ASN A 376 -20.35 -4.03 -15.50
N GLU A 377 -19.63 -5.13 -15.29
CA GLU A 377 -19.98 -6.23 -14.40
C GLU A 377 -18.74 -6.66 -13.62
N VAL A 378 -18.87 -6.80 -12.29
CA VAL A 378 -17.81 -7.32 -11.43
C VAL A 378 -18.36 -8.51 -10.66
N VAL A 379 -17.57 -9.58 -10.64
CA VAL A 379 -17.86 -10.81 -9.91
C VAL A 379 -16.76 -11.00 -8.88
N GLY A 380 -17.12 -11.10 -7.61
CA GLY A 380 -16.21 -11.33 -6.50
C GLY A 380 -16.41 -12.72 -5.90
N ASP A 381 -15.34 -13.50 -5.86
CA ASP A 381 -15.26 -14.77 -5.15
C ASP A 381 -14.62 -14.53 -3.79
N TYR A 382 -15.25 -14.96 -2.69
CA TYR A 382 -14.77 -14.76 -1.33
C TYR A 382 -15.02 -15.99 -0.46
N ARG A 383 -14.50 -15.95 0.78
CA ARG A 383 -14.60 -17.04 1.76
C ARG A 383 -13.91 -18.30 1.24
N TYR A 384 -12.59 -18.19 1.09
CA TYR A 384 -11.71 -19.29 0.68
C TYR A 384 -11.67 -20.39 1.74
N ASP A 385 -11.87 -21.62 1.31
CA ASP A 385 -11.71 -22.83 2.12
C ASP A 385 -10.36 -23.49 1.79
N PRO A 386 -9.39 -23.53 2.72
CA PRO A 386 -8.08 -24.12 2.48
C PRO A 386 -8.11 -25.64 2.33
N ILE A 387 -9.16 -26.32 2.79
CA ILE A 387 -9.32 -27.78 2.61
C ILE A 387 -9.83 -28.10 1.21
N ALA A 388 -10.84 -27.37 0.75
CA ALA A 388 -11.39 -27.55 -0.59
C ALA A 388 -10.53 -26.91 -1.69
N GLY A 389 -9.64 -25.97 -1.33
CA GLY A 389 -8.83 -25.21 -2.28
C GLY A 389 -9.66 -24.27 -3.17
N SER A 390 -10.83 -23.83 -2.69
CA SER A 390 -11.79 -23.06 -3.49
C SER A 390 -12.56 -22.02 -2.67
N TYR A 391 -13.15 -21.06 -3.37
CA TYR A 391 -14.04 -20.06 -2.80
C TYR A 391 -15.46 -20.62 -2.65
N LEU A 392 -16.06 -20.42 -1.49
CA LEU A 392 -17.38 -20.96 -1.19
C LEU A 392 -18.52 -20.02 -1.60
N VAL A 393 -18.25 -18.74 -1.82
CA VAL A 393 -19.27 -17.75 -2.18
C VAL A 393 -18.81 -16.90 -3.36
N THR A 394 -19.73 -16.68 -4.30
CA THR A 394 -19.57 -15.80 -5.44
C THR A 394 -20.69 -14.75 -5.40
N TYR A 395 -20.32 -13.48 -5.53
CA TYR A 395 -21.27 -12.37 -5.67
C TYR A 395 -21.01 -11.61 -6.96
N ALA A 396 -22.06 -11.28 -7.70
CA ALA A 396 -21.96 -10.54 -8.95
C ALA A 396 -22.82 -9.28 -8.91
N LYS A 397 -22.25 -8.18 -9.40
CA LYS A 397 -22.96 -6.91 -9.57
C LYS A 397 -22.73 -6.38 -10.98
N GLN A 398 -23.79 -5.83 -11.56
CA GLN A 398 -23.76 -5.21 -12.88
C GLN A 398 -24.32 -3.79 -12.84
N ARG A 399 -23.85 -2.95 -13.76
CA ARG A 399 -24.38 -1.60 -14.00
C ARG A 399 -25.11 -1.55 -15.34
N VAL A 400 -26.44 -1.66 -15.28
CA VAL A 400 -27.31 -1.83 -16.46
C VAL A 400 -27.23 -0.64 -17.42
N ASP A 401 -27.20 0.58 -16.90
CA ASP A 401 -27.03 1.81 -17.69
C ASP A 401 -25.72 1.81 -18.48
N ALA A 402 -24.62 1.39 -17.87
CA ALA A 402 -23.32 1.29 -18.54
C ALA A 402 -23.31 0.18 -19.61
N ILE A 403 -23.98 -0.95 -19.37
CA ILE A 403 -24.15 -2.02 -20.37
C ILE A 403 -24.96 -1.51 -21.57
N LEU A 404 -26.07 -0.82 -21.32
CA LEU A 404 -26.91 -0.26 -22.39
C LEU A 404 -26.17 0.80 -23.20
N ALA A 405 -25.33 1.63 -22.56
CA ALA A 405 -24.56 2.67 -23.24
C ALA A 405 -23.54 2.11 -24.24
N ILE A 406 -22.90 0.97 -23.92
CA ILE A 406 -21.89 0.36 -24.80
C ILE A 406 -22.43 -0.83 -25.63
N GLY A 407 -23.63 -1.31 -25.33
CA GLY A 407 -24.26 -2.45 -25.99
C GLY A 407 -23.64 -3.83 -25.67
N THR A 408 -22.78 -3.94 -24.67
CA THR A 408 -22.10 -5.20 -24.30
C THR A 408 -21.72 -5.27 -22.83
N THR A 409 -21.52 -6.48 -22.32
CA THR A 409 -21.04 -6.73 -20.96
C THR A 409 -19.54 -6.96 -20.96
N LYS A 410 -18.82 -6.12 -20.20
CA LYS A 410 -17.39 -6.26 -19.90
C LYS A 410 -17.26 -6.68 -18.44
N ARG A 411 -16.99 -7.97 -18.25
CA ARG A 411 -16.90 -8.61 -16.93
C ARG A 411 -15.46 -8.61 -16.41
N ARG A 412 -15.30 -8.31 -15.13
CA ARG A 412 -14.07 -8.54 -14.36
C ARG A 412 -14.35 -9.47 -13.18
N ARG A 413 -13.40 -10.37 -12.89
CA ARG A 413 -13.45 -11.25 -11.72
C ARG A 413 -12.43 -10.79 -10.70
N LEU A 414 -12.81 -10.83 -9.43
CA LEU A 414 -11.98 -10.53 -8.27
C LEU A 414 -12.00 -11.72 -7.34
N GLN A 415 -10.85 -12.01 -6.75
CA GLN A 415 -10.69 -13.02 -5.72
C GLN A 415 -10.32 -12.29 -4.43
N PHE A 416 -11.15 -12.44 -3.41
CA PHE A 416 -10.95 -11.85 -2.10
C PHE A 416 -10.26 -12.88 -1.21
N ASN A 417 -8.93 -12.79 -1.17
CA ASN A 417 -8.05 -13.67 -0.39
C ASN A 417 -8.17 -13.40 1.12
N TRP A 418 -8.66 -12.22 1.53
CA TRP A 418 -8.78 -11.81 2.93
C TRP A 418 -10.22 -11.58 3.37
N LEU A 419 -11.00 -10.80 2.62
CA LEU A 419 -12.39 -10.50 2.97
C LEU A 419 -13.22 -11.78 2.91
N TYR A 420 -13.84 -12.15 4.03
CA TYR A 420 -14.64 -13.37 4.12
C TYR A 420 -16.11 -13.12 4.50
N LEU A 421 -16.41 -11.98 5.12
CA LEU A 421 -17.78 -11.58 5.44
C LEU A 421 -18.46 -10.96 4.22
N ALA A 422 -19.70 -11.40 3.96
CA ALA A 422 -20.51 -10.90 2.85
C ALA A 422 -20.59 -9.36 2.81
N GLY A 423 -20.80 -8.73 3.97
CA GLY A 423 -20.89 -7.27 4.05
C GLY A 423 -19.65 -6.55 3.50
N GLY A 424 -18.44 -7.05 3.77
CA GLY A 424 -17.22 -6.44 3.26
C GLY A 424 -16.95 -6.77 1.79
N ALA A 425 -17.02 -8.05 1.42
CA ALA A 425 -16.76 -8.50 0.06
C ALA A 425 -17.76 -7.90 -0.96
N GLU A 426 -19.06 -7.88 -0.63
CA GLU A 426 -20.08 -7.37 -1.54
C GLU A 426 -20.02 -5.84 -1.69
N ARG A 427 -19.72 -5.09 -0.62
CA ARG A 427 -19.44 -3.65 -0.71
C ARG A 427 -18.25 -3.38 -1.61
N ARG A 428 -17.19 -4.18 -1.49
CA ARG A 428 -16.00 -4.05 -2.33
C ARG A 428 -16.34 -4.26 -3.82
N VAL A 429 -17.14 -5.28 -4.14
CA VAL A 429 -17.66 -5.50 -5.51
C VAL A 429 -18.52 -4.33 -5.98
N ASN A 430 -19.43 -3.82 -5.15
CA ASN A 430 -20.29 -2.69 -5.50
C ASN A 430 -19.47 -1.44 -5.82
N ARG A 431 -18.44 -1.15 -5.01
CA ARG A 431 -17.49 -0.06 -5.26
C ARG A 431 -16.75 -0.24 -6.57
N GLU A 432 -16.25 -1.44 -6.85
CA GLU A 432 -15.56 -1.76 -8.10
C GLU A 432 -16.45 -1.53 -9.33
N VAL A 433 -17.69 -2.03 -9.31
CA VAL A 433 -18.62 -1.75 -10.42
C VAL A 433 -18.83 -0.26 -10.58
N PHE A 434 -19.01 0.48 -9.49
CA PHE A 434 -19.24 1.92 -9.56
C PHE A 434 -18.07 2.66 -10.21
N VAL A 435 -16.85 2.44 -9.72
CA VAL A 435 -15.65 3.16 -10.15
C VAL A 435 -15.29 2.85 -11.61
N PHE A 436 -15.36 1.58 -11.99
CA PHE A 436 -14.81 1.10 -13.26
C PHE A 436 -15.87 0.92 -14.37
N SER A 437 -17.14 1.19 -14.08
CA SER A 437 -18.17 1.23 -15.12
C SER A 437 -18.16 2.52 -15.94
N ASN A 438 -17.30 3.47 -15.56
CA ASN A 438 -16.93 4.63 -16.35
C ASN A 438 -15.47 4.47 -16.83
N GLU A 439 -15.16 4.91 -18.05
CA GLU A 439 -13.77 4.93 -18.51
C GLU A 439 -12.95 5.87 -17.63
N LEU A 440 -11.87 5.35 -17.04
CA LEU A 440 -10.99 6.14 -16.19
C LEU A 440 -10.12 7.07 -17.03
N GLU A 441 -10.02 8.33 -16.63
CA GLU A 441 -9.12 9.30 -17.28
C GLU A 441 -7.81 9.38 -16.53
N ILE A 442 -6.70 9.12 -17.23
CA ILE A 442 -5.35 9.35 -16.74
C ILE A 442 -4.78 10.59 -17.40
N LEU A 443 -4.36 11.54 -16.56
CA LEU A 443 -3.65 12.75 -16.90
C LEU A 443 -2.16 12.47 -16.94
N ASP A 444 -1.50 12.77 -18.06
CA ASP A 444 -0.05 12.90 -18.11
C ASP A 444 0.31 14.37 -18.30
N VAL A 445 1.02 14.93 -17.33
CA VAL A 445 1.37 16.35 -17.29
C VAL A 445 2.82 16.54 -16.85
N THR A 446 3.49 17.56 -17.38
CA THR A 446 4.81 17.99 -16.88
C THR A 446 4.65 19.33 -16.20
N PHE A 447 4.94 19.37 -14.91
CA PHE A 447 4.95 20.60 -14.13
C PHE A 447 6.36 21.18 -14.06
N ASP A 448 6.41 22.50 -13.97
CA ASP A 448 7.59 23.27 -13.59
C ASP A 448 7.91 23.04 -12.08
N PRO A 449 8.94 23.67 -11.47
CA PRO A 449 9.54 23.21 -10.21
C PRO A 449 8.58 22.94 -9.04
N ASN A 450 7.43 23.64 -8.97
CA ASN A 450 6.39 23.40 -7.96
C ASN A 450 5.89 21.95 -7.93
N GLY A 451 5.90 21.24 -9.07
CA GLY A 451 5.50 19.83 -9.13
C GLY A 451 6.52 18.85 -8.56
N MET A 452 7.75 19.29 -8.27
CA MET A 452 8.84 18.42 -7.78
C MET A 452 8.61 17.89 -6.37
N LEU A 453 7.74 18.54 -5.58
CA LEU A 453 7.39 18.12 -4.24
C LEU A 453 6.25 17.09 -4.20
N LEU A 454 5.54 16.88 -5.32
CA LEU A 454 4.52 15.84 -5.38
C LEU A 454 5.14 14.45 -5.19
N GLU A 455 4.41 13.59 -4.49
CA GLU A 455 4.71 12.17 -4.29
C GLU A 455 3.59 11.30 -4.88
N PRO A 456 3.80 9.99 -5.11
CA PRO A 456 2.70 9.09 -5.40
C PRO A 456 1.61 9.19 -4.33
N THR A 457 0.36 8.97 -4.72
CA THR A 457 -0.85 9.07 -3.86
C THR A 457 -1.25 10.48 -3.42
N ASP A 458 -0.39 11.50 -3.60
CA ASP A 458 -0.78 12.89 -3.41
C ASP A 458 -1.93 13.28 -4.34
N GLN A 459 -2.77 14.19 -3.85
CA GLN A 459 -3.83 14.79 -4.65
C GLN A 459 -3.53 16.24 -4.95
N PHE A 460 -3.81 16.63 -6.19
CA PHE A 460 -3.76 18.01 -6.63
C PHE A 460 -4.99 18.34 -7.46
N ARG A 461 -5.30 19.63 -7.57
CA ARG A 461 -6.42 20.12 -8.37
C ARG A 461 -5.90 20.81 -9.61
N LEU A 462 -6.44 20.46 -10.77
CA LEU A 462 -6.02 21.04 -12.04
C LEU A 462 -7.00 22.11 -12.50
N LEU A 463 -6.53 23.35 -12.63
CA LEU A 463 -7.27 24.48 -13.21
C LEU A 463 -6.78 24.75 -14.63
N TYR A 464 -7.14 23.83 -15.53
CA TYR A 464 -6.75 23.93 -16.94
C TYR A 464 -7.72 23.16 -17.84
N SER A 465 -8.05 23.74 -18.99
CA SER A 465 -8.92 23.13 -20.00
C SER A 465 -10.29 22.72 -19.41
N LYS A 466 -10.83 21.55 -19.79
CA LYS A 466 -12.11 21.02 -19.30
C LYS A 466 -12.13 20.65 -17.82
N TYR A 467 -11.00 20.74 -17.13
CA TYR A 467 -10.85 20.34 -15.73
C TYR A 467 -11.03 21.48 -14.74
N GLU A 468 -11.13 22.71 -15.24
CA GLU A 468 -11.65 23.83 -14.47
C GLU A 468 -13.17 23.70 -14.33
N ILE A 469 -13.64 23.47 -13.10
CA ILE A 469 -15.06 23.26 -12.78
C ILE A 469 -15.77 24.61 -12.62
N SER A 470 -15.11 25.55 -11.95
CA SER A 470 -15.54 26.94 -11.78
C SER A 470 -14.32 27.81 -11.54
N SER A 471 -14.48 29.14 -11.61
CA SER A 471 -13.37 30.10 -11.43
C SER A 471 -12.65 29.86 -10.09
N GLY A 472 -11.49 29.20 -10.14
CA GLY A 472 -10.72 28.83 -8.95
C GLY A 472 -10.96 27.42 -8.38
N LEU A 473 -11.74 26.57 -9.04
CA LEU A 473 -11.95 25.16 -8.65
C LEU A 473 -11.52 24.20 -9.75
N GLY A 474 -10.44 23.44 -9.48
CA GLY A 474 -9.96 22.38 -10.36
C GLY A 474 -10.54 21.00 -10.06
N THR A 475 -10.44 20.11 -11.05
CA THR A 475 -10.73 18.67 -10.89
C THR A 475 -9.63 17.99 -10.08
N PRO A 476 -9.95 17.15 -9.08
CA PRO A 476 -8.95 16.45 -8.28
C PRO A 476 -8.34 15.28 -9.08
N PHE A 477 -7.02 15.20 -9.02
CA PHE A 477 -6.23 14.11 -9.56
C PHE A 477 -5.35 13.52 -8.47
N GLN A 478 -5.24 12.20 -8.40
CA GLN A 478 -4.30 11.51 -7.54
C GLN A 478 -3.08 11.04 -8.35
N VAL A 479 -1.88 11.40 -7.92
CA VAL A 479 -0.63 10.97 -8.54
C VAL A 479 -0.48 9.46 -8.44
N ARG A 480 -0.26 8.79 -9.57
CA ARG A 480 0.06 7.36 -9.64
C ARG A 480 1.55 7.13 -9.79
N SER A 481 2.16 7.88 -10.70
CA SER A 481 3.60 7.87 -10.89
C SER A 481 4.11 9.28 -11.16
N ILE A 482 5.36 9.50 -10.76
CA ILE A 482 6.06 10.75 -10.96
C ILE A 482 7.52 10.47 -11.30
N SER A 483 8.03 11.16 -12.31
CA SER A 483 9.44 11.19 -12.65
C SER A 483 9.95 12.60 -12.41
N LYS A 484 10.85 12.76 -11.43
CA LYS A 484 11.47 14.05 -11.06
C LYS A 484 12.79 14.16 -11.79
N ASP A 485 12.92 15.16 -12.66
CA ASP A 485 14.16 15.49 -13.35
C ASP A 485 14.80 16.70 -12.65
N PHE A 486 15.86 16.44 -11.88
CA PHE A 486 16.58 17.44 -11.12
C PHE A 486 17.41 18.39 -12.00
N SER A 487 17.78 17.96 -13.21
CA SER A 487 18.57 18.80 -14.13
C SER A 487 17.73 19.92 -14.74
N SER A 488 16.50 19.59 -15.14
CA SER A 488 15.57 20.57 -15.69
C SER A 488 14.58 21.13 -14.67
N MET A 489 14.65 20.66 -13.41
CA MET A 489 13.75 20.97 -12.31
C MET A 489 12.28 20.81 -12.69
N THR A 490 11.95 19.68 -13.33
CA THR A 490 10.57 19.39 -13.75
C THR A 490 10.09 18.01 -13.34
N ALA A 491 8.78 17.93 -13.11
CA ALA A 491 8.12 16.71 -12.68
C ALA A 491 7.14 16.22 -13.74
N ARG A 492 7.41 15.05 -14.32
CA ARG A 492 6.45 14.36 -15.19
C ARG A 492 5.54 13.47 -14.35
N VAL A 493 4.28 13.85 -14.27
CA VAL A 493 3.26 13.22 -13.44
C VAL A 493 2.29 12.44 -14.32
N SER A 494 1.98 11.21 -13.91
CA SER A 494 0.82 10.45 -14.37
C SER A 494 -0.16 10.35 -13.20
N ALA A 495 -1.36 10.90 -13.36
CA ALA A 495 -2.33 11.03 -12.29
C ALA A 495 -3.73 10.61 -12.74
N TRP A 496 -4.50 10.06 -11.82
CA TRP A 496 -5.84 9.57 -12.09
C TRP A 496 -6.89 10.58 -11.67
N ASN A 497 -7.89 10.82 -12.53
CA ASN A 497 -9.06 11.62 -12.19
C ASN A 497 -9.87 10.96 -11.06
N MET A 498 -9.87 11.60 -9.89
CA MET A 498 -10.49 11.03 -8.69
C MET A 498 -12.01 11.18 -8.64
N ASN A 499 -12.64 11.93 -9.55
CA ASN A 499 -14.09 12.13 -9.56
C ASN A 499 -14.88 10.81 -9.70
N ASN A 500 -14.29 9.80 -10.34
CA ASN A 500 -14.93 8.49 -10.54
C ASN A 500 -14.75 7.52 -9.36
N THR A 501 -13.95 7.88 -8.36
CA THR A 501 -13.58 6.98 -7.23
C THR A 501 -14.52 7.03 -6.04
N ALA A 502 -15.50 7.91 -6.13
CA ALA A 502 -16.31 8.40 -5.04
C ALA A 502 -17.76 7.93 -5.16
N PRO A 503 -18.13 6.75 -4.64
CA PRO A 503 -19.53 6.37 -4.57
C PRO A 503 -20.29 7.38 -3.70
N GLY A 504 -21.29 8.06 -4.28
CA GLY A 504 -22.03 9.12 -3.60
C GLY A 504 -21.13 10.33 -3.33
N GLN A 505 -21.14 11.30 -4.24
CA GLN A 505 -20.37 12.53 -4.09
C GLN A 505 -20.42 13.05 -2.63
N TRP A 506 -19.25 13.43 -2.14
CA TRP A 506 -18.83 13.43 -0.74
C TRP A 506 -19.54 14.45 0.15
N THR A 507 -20.56 14.08 0.94
CA THR A 507 -20.97 14.95 2.05
C THR A 507 -20.31 14.47 3.34
N SER A 508 -19.47 15.31 3.96
CA SER A 508 -19.01 15.11 5.35
C SER A 508 -20.22 14.88 6.27
N ALA A 509 -20.08 14.08 7.33
CA ALA A 509 -21.14 13.92 8.33
C ALA A 509 -21.54 15.26 8.99
N SER A 510 -20.63 16.25 8.96
CA SER A 510 -20.79 17.64 9.42
C SER A 510 -21.12 18.64 8.30
N ALA A 511 -21.29 18.19 7.06
CA ALA A 511 -21.57 19.08 5.94
C ALA A 511 -22.95 19.75 6.06
N ASN A 512 -23.01 21.00 5.60
CA ASN A 512 -24.23 21.77 5.58
C ASN A 512 -25.28 21.12 4.65
N ALA A 513 -26.57 21.21 5.03
CA ALA A 513 -27.66 20.87 4.11
C ALA A 513 -27.58 21.73 2.84
N TRP A 514 -28.17 21.29 1.72
CA TRP A 514 -28.11 22.03 0.43
C TRP A 514 -28.44 23.53 0.56
N SER A 515 -29.43 23.89 1.37
CA SER A 515 -29.81 25.28 1.60
C SER A 515 -28.74 26.12 2.31
N ALA A 516 -27.93 25.50 3.18
CA ALA A 516 -26.87 26.13 3.95
C ALA A 516 -25.47 25.94 3.34
N ALA A 517 -25.31 25.01 2.39
CA ALA A 517 -24.06 24.74 1.71
C ALA A 517 -23.67 25.90 0.77
N THR A 518 -22.40 26.28 0.83
CA THR A 518 -21.75 27.23 -0.10
C THR A 518 -21.75 26.68 -1.53
N ALA A 519 -21.51 27.54 -2.53
CA ALA A 519 -21.38 27.10 -3.92
C ALA A 519 -20.24 26.09 -4.12
N TRP A 520 -19.16 26.23 -3.34
CA TRP A 520 -18.04 25.30 -3.33
C TRP A 520 -18.46 23.94 -2.76
N GLU A 521 -19.09 23.92 -1.58
CA GLU A 521 -19.63 22.68 -0.99
C GLU A 521 -20.64 22.02 -1.93
N LYS A 522 -21.47 22.80 -2.63
CA LYS A 522 -22.42 22.30 -3.64
C LYS A 522 -21.77 21.58 -4.82
N GLN A 523 -20.57 22.00 -5.21
CA GLN A 523 -19.84 21.45 -6.36
C GLN A 523 -18.87 20.33 -5.96
N THR A 524 -18.35 20.35 -4.73
CA THR A 524 -17.36 19.37 -4.25
C THR A 524 -17.99 18.25 -3.42
N GLN A 525 -19.18 18.48 -2.88
CA GLN A 525 -19.95 17.53 -2.09
C GLN A 525 -21.16 17.06 -2.89
N GLY A 526 -21.53 15.79 -2.74
CA GLY A 526 -22.75 15.27 -3.35
C GLY A 526 -23.94 15.52 -2.47
N PHE A 527 -25.06 15.75 -3.12
CA PHE A 527 -26.34 15.95 -2.45
C PHE A 527 -27.28 14.83 -2.79
N TRP A 528 -28.25 14.62 -1.89
CA TRP A 528 -29.00 13.38 -1.79
C TRP A 528 -29.65 12.95 -3.09
N CYS A 529 -29.67 11.63 -3.29
CA CYS A 529 -30.61 10.96 -4.14
C CYS A 529 -31.79 10.47 -3.29
N ASP A 530 -33.02 10.57 -3.79
CA ASP A 530 -34.17 9.91 -3.18
C ASP A 530 -33.98 8.37 -3.08
N ALA A 531 -34.94 7.66 -2.46
CA ALA A 531 -34.91 6.20 -2.33
C ALA A 531 -34.85 5.44 -3.67
N SER A 532 -35.02 6.12 -4.81
CA SER A 532 -34.88 5.57 -6.17
C SER A 532 -33.54 5.88 -6.83
N GLY A 533 -32.62 6.56 -6.13
CA GLY A 533 -31.31 6.91 -6.65
C GLY A 533 -31.26 8.20 -7.46
N ARG A 534 -32.29 9.08 -7.39
CA ARG A 534 -32.33 10.37 -8.11
C ARG A 534 -32.05 11.57 -7.22
N ALA A 535 -31.01 12.34 -7.52
CA ALA A 535 -30.81 13.65 -6.91
C ALA A 535 -31.68 14.72 -7.58
N SER A 536 -32.43 15.48 -6.78
CA SER A 536 -33.23 16.63 -7.26
C SER A 536 -32.59 17.94 -6.81
N PRO A 537 -32.01 18.75 -7.72
CA PRO A 537 -31.32 20.03 -7.42
C PRO A 537 -32.17 21.17 -6.82
N GLY A 538 -33.30 20.89 -6.17
CA GLY A 538 -34.22 21.90 -5.63
C GLY A 538 -34.91 21.54 -4.31
N ASP A 539 -34.57 20.40 -3.68
CA ASP A 539 -35.16 20.00 -2.41
C ASP A 539 -34.34 20.53 -1.22
N PRO A 540 -34.86 21.47 -0.41
CA PRO A 540 -34.16 22.03 0.75
C PRO A 540 -33.98 21.04 1.91
N THR A 541 -34.59 19.85 1.87
CA THR A 541 -34.52 18.80 2.92
C THR A 541 -33.61 17.63 2.59
N SER A 542 -33.04 17.59 1.37
CA SER A 542 -32.12 16.54 0.94
C SER A 542 -30.91 16.39 1.87
N SER A 543 -30.68 15.17 2.39
CA SER A 543 -29.61 14.87 3.36
C SER A 543 -28.95 13.49 3.12
N ARG A 544 -27.59 13.43 3.06
CA ARG A 544 -26.64 12.27 3.14
C ARG A 544 -26.82 11.06 2.20
N SER A 545 -26.02 10.95 1.12
CA SER A 545 -26.03 9.80 0.18
C SER A 545 -26.11 8.43 0.88
N VAL A 546 -27.02 7.56 0.41
CA VAL A 546 -27.21 6.18 0.92
C VAL A 546 -26.29 5.17 0.24
N PHE A 547 -25.45 5.61 -0.72
CA PHE A 547 -24.43 4.74 -1.29
C PHE A 547 -23.28 4.57 -0.28
N TRP A 548 -23.44 3.54 0.55
CA TRP A 548 -22.42 2.94 1.40
C TRP A 548 -21.65 1.85 0.66
#